data_AF-T1HBT6-F1
#
_entry.id   AF-T1HBT6-F1
#
_cell.length_a   1.000
_cell.length_b   1.000
_cell.length_c   1.000
_cell.angle_alpha   90.00
_cell.angle_beta   90.00
_cell.angle_gamma   90.00
#
_symmetry.space_group_name_H-M   'P 1'
#
loop_
_entity.id
_entity.type
_entity.pdbx_description
1 polymer ?
#
loop_
_entity_poly.entity_id
_entity_poly.type
_entity_poly.pdbx_seq_one_letter_code
_entity_poly.pdbx_strand_id
1 'polypeptide(L)'
;MGQSLKANSTFIQGPNISYIGREGLEETSLGLEFIVERRHFRRGDLKLKCLASIATVYWNSNEESVEGDRPPRPPVMEVKDNQPHSSRADMVQGCPKLYG
;
A
#
# COMPACT_ATOMS: atom_id res chain seq x y z
N MET A 1 8.68 -7.17 -13.35
CA MET A 1 8.35 -5.79 -13.76
C MET A 1 6.85 -5.73 -14.03
N GLY A 2 6.10 -4.87 -13.34
CA GLY A 2 4.65 -4.77 -13.51
C GLY A 2 4.30 -3.90 -14.71
N GLN A 3 3.44 -4.38 -15.61
CA GLN A 3 2.93 -3.57 -16.72
C GLN A 3 1.92 -2.55 -16.18
N SER A 4 2.16 -1.26 -16.43
CA SER A 4 1.17 -0.20 -16.19
C SER A 4 0.12 -0.23 -17.28
N LEU A 5 -1.16 -0.34 -16.88
CA LEU A 5 -2.28 -0.19 -17.80
C LEU A 5 -2.65 1.29 -17.89
N LYS A 6 -2.86 1.80 -19.11
CA LYS A 6 -3.36 3.16 -19.31
C LYS A 6 -4.82 3.24 -18.86
N ALA A 7 -5.18 4.32 -18.17
CA ALA A 7 -6.57 4.56 -17.79
C ALA A 7 -7.46 4.67 -19.04
N ASN A 8 -8.72 4.26 -18.90
CA ASN A 8 -9.72 4.49 -19.94
C ASN A 8 -9.93 6.00 -20.11
N SER A 9 -9.95 6.47 -21.36
CA SER A 9 -10.12 7.89 -21.68
C SER A 9 -11.44 8.47 -21.19
N THR A 10 -12.46 7.65 -20.95
CA THR A 10 -13.75 8.08 -20.39
C THR A 10 -13.65 8.59 -18.96
N PHE A 11 -12.59 8.23 -18.23
CA PHE A 11 -12.33 8.69 -16.86
C PHE A 11 -11.45 9.95 -16.82
N ILE A 12 -11.03 10.45 -17.98
CA ILE A 12 -10.15 11.60 -18.07
C ILE A 12 -10.98 12.87 -18.19
N GLN A 13 -10.63 13.88 -17.40
CA GLN A 13 -11.20 15.21 -17.44
C GLN A 13 -10.17 16.24 -17.90
N GLY A 14 -10.60 17.17 -18.75
CA GLY A 14 -9.71 18.14 -19.38
C GLY A 14 -9.25 17.73 -20.79
N PRO A 15 -8.16 18.32 -21.32
CA PRO A 15 -7.19 19.18 -20.64
C PRO A 15 -7.79 20.53 -20.21
N ASN A 16 -7.46 20.96 -18.99
CA ASN A 16 -7.71 22.33 -18.57
C ASN A 16 -6.42 23.13 -18.76
N ILE A 17 -6.48 24.15 -19.61
CA ILE A 17 -5.34 25.02 -19.92
C ILE A 17 -5.57 26.33 -19.16
N SER A 18 -4.59 26.72 -18.35
CA SER A 18 -4.58 28.00 -17.64
C SER A 18 -3.27 28.74 -17.89
N TYR A 19 -3.26 30.05 -17.70
CA TYR A 19 -2.07 30.88 -17.84
C TYR A 19 -1.73 31.51 -16.48
N ILE A 20 -0.50 31.31 -16.03
CA ILE A 20 -0.01 31.76 -14.74
C ILE A 20 0.96 32.93 -14.94
N GLY A 21 0.84 33.93 -14.07
CA GLY A 21 1.76 35.06 -14.02
C GLY A 21 1.55 36.08 -15.15
N ARG A 22 2.48 37.03 -15.25
CA ARG A 22 2.46 38.08 -16.30
C ARG A 22 3.24 37.67 -17.53
N GLU A 23 4.09 36.66 -17.38
CA GLU A 23 4.90 35.99 -18.37
C GLU A 23 4.09 35.04 -19.26
N GLY A 24 2.85 34.71 -18.87
CA GLY A 24 1.95 33.86 -19.65
C GLY A 24 2.38 32.40 -19.65
N LEU A 25 2.88 31.89 -18.52
CA LEU A 25 3.24 30.48 -18.39
C LEU A 25 2.00 29.62 -18.59
N GLU A 26 2.01 28.77 -19.62
CA GLU A 26 0.93 27.83 -19.88
C GLU A 26 1.03 26.63 -18.93
N GLU A 27 -0.04 26.38 -18.19
CA GLU A 27 -0.22 25.20 -17.37
C GLU A 27 -1.34 24.33 -17.96
N THR A 28 -1.01 23.07 -18.26
CA THR A 28 -2.00 22.08 -18.72
C THR A 28 -2.22 21.03 -17.64
N SER A 29 -3.47 20.88 -17.19
CA SER A 29 -3.89 19.90 -16.20
C SER A 29 -4.83 18.85 -16.79
N LEU A 30 -4.61 17.59 -16.42
CA LEU A 30 -5.49 16.45 -16.72
C LEU A 30 -5.99 15.85 -15.41
N GLY A 31 -7.31 15.77 -15.27
CA GLY A 31 -7.98 15.08 -14.16
C GLY A 31 -8.23 13.60 -14.48
N LEU A 32 -8.22 12.76 -13.46
CA LEU A 32 -8.65 11.37 -13.52
C LEU A 32 -9.77 11.16 -12.49
N GLU A 33 -10.98 10.88 -12.95
CA GLU A 33 -12.15 10.65 -12.10
C GLU A 33 -12.82 9.31 -12.43
N PHE A 34 -12.93 8.43 -11.45
CA PHE A 34 -13.64 7.16 -11.56
C PHE A 34 -14.02 6.63 -10.18
N ILE A 35 -15.06 5.78 -10.14
CA ILE A 35 -15.45 5.08 -8.92
C ILE A 35 -14.49 3.92 -8.66
N VAL A 36 -13.88 3.91 -7.47
CA VAL A 36 -13.02 2.81 -7.04
C VAL A 36 -13.88 1.65 -6.55
N GLU A 37 -13.62 0.46 -7.09
CA GLU A 37 -14.32 -0.77 -6.76
C GLU A 37 -13.32 -1.86 -6.37
N ARG A 38 -13.78 -2.92 -5.68
CA ARG A 38 -12.91 -4.03 -5.23
C ARG A 38 -12.06 -4.63 -6.35
N ARG A 39 -12.58 -4.69 -7.58
CA ARG A 39 -11.86 -5.21 -8.76
C ARG A 39 -10.64 -4.38 -9.18
N HIS A 40 -10.56 -3.12 -8.74
CA HIS A 40 -9.43 -2.24 -9.06
C HIS A 40 -8.22 -2.48 -8.13
N PHE A 41 -8.42 -3.12 -6.97
CA PHE A 41 -7.34 -3.46 -6.06
C PHE A 41 -6.65 -4.76 -6.49
N ARG A 42 -5.32 -4.74 -6.57
CA ARG A 42 -4.50 -5.92 -6.77
C ARG A 42 -3.77 -6.21 -5.46
N ARG A 43 -4.03 -7.38 -4.87
CA ARG A 43 -3.46 -7.78 -3.57
C ARG A 43 -3.75 -6.80 -2.43
N GLY A 44 -4.88 -6.08 -2.51
CA GLY A 44 -5.29 -5.09 -1.51
C GLY A 44 -4.88 -3.65 -1.85
N ASP A 45 -4.12 -3.43 -2.92
CA ASP A 45 -3.57 -2.12 -3.24
C ASP A 45 -4.04 -1.62 -4.61
N LEU A 46 -4.31 -0.32 -4.71
CA LEU A 46 -4.50 0.39 -5.97
C LEU A 46 -3.36 1.42 -6.10
N LYS A 47 -2.73 1.45 -7.28
CA LYS A 47 -1.67 2.41 -7.60
C LYS A 47 -2.08 3.27 -8.79
N LEU A 48 -1.98 4.58 -8.64
CA LEU A 48 -2.20 5.57 -9.68
C LEU A 48 -0.87 6.20 -10.06
N LYS A 49 -0.62 6.36 -11.36
CA LYS A 49 0.59 7.00 -11.88
C LYS A 49 0.21 8.08 -12.89
N CYS A 50 0.60 9.32 -12.60
CA CYS A 50 0.48 10.42 -13.54
C CYS A 50 1.82 10.63 -14.25
N LEU A 51 1.81 10.55 -15.59
CA LEU A 51 3.00 10.70 -16.42
C LEU A 51 2.80 11.90 -17.34
N ALA A 52 3.57 12.97 -17.12
CA ALA A 52 3.64 14.11 -18.01
C ALA A 52 5.01 14.16 -18.68
N SER A 53 5.05 14.50 -19.98
CA SER A 53 6.29 14.67 -20.73
C SER A 53 6.28 16.04 -21.39
N ILE A 54 7.24 16.89 -21.03
CA ILE A 54 7.44 18.20 -21.64
C ILE A 54 8.73 18.09 -22.46
N ALA A 55 8.60 17.84 -23.76
CA ALA A 55 9.71 17.42 -24.65
C ALA A 55 10.45 16.16 -24.16
N THR A 56 11.35 15.60 -24.98
CA THR A 56 11.98 14.27 -24.74
C THR A 56 12.84 14.18 -23.48
N VAL A 57 13.09 15.29 -22.78
CA VAL A 57 14.13 15.39 -21.73
C VAL A 57 13.57 15.72 -20.35
N TYR A 58 12.30 16.12 -20.21
CA TYR A 58 11.71 16.44 -18.92
C TYR A 58 10.57 15.47 -18.58
N TRP A 59 10.91 14.46 -17.77
CA TRP A 59 9.96 13.48 -17.24
C TRP A 59 9.70 13.77 -15.76
N ASN A 60 8.50 14.26 -15.45
CA ASN A 60 8.04 14.41 -14.07
C ASN A 60 6.80 13.52 -13.85
N SER A 61 6.82 12.70 -12.81
CA SER A 61 5.71 11.78 -12.52
C SER A 61 5.44 11.66 -11.03
N ASN A 62 4.15 11.68 -10.68
CA ASN A 62 3.67 11.42 -9.32
C ASN A 62 3.03 10.03 -9.24
N GLU A 63 3.30 9.30 -8.16
CA GLU A 63 2.65 8.02 -7.82
C GLU A 63 1.84 8.21 -6.53
N GLU A 64 0.57 7.82 -6.55
CA GLU A 64 -0.32 7.83 -5.40
C GLU A 64 -0.83 6.40 -5.15
N SER A 65 -0.92 6.00 -3.88
CA SER A 65 -1.34 4.66 -3.47
C SER A 65 -2.52 4.70 -2.52
N VAL A 66 -3.51 3.86 -2.78
CA VAL A 66 -4.66 3.66 -1.88
C VAL A 66 -4.61 2.24 -1.35
N GLU A 67 -4.57 2.11 -0.02
CA GLU A 67 -4.69 0.81 0.65
C GLU A 67 -6.18 0.49 0.85
N GLY A 68 -6.61 -0.68 0.41
CA GLY A 68 -7.98 -1.15 0.63
C GLY A 68 -8.25 -1.41 2.11
N ASP A 69 -9.54 -1.43 2.49
CA ASP A 69 -9.99 -1.66 3.85
C ASP A 69 -9.38 -2.96 4.41
N ARG A 70 -8.30 -2.84 5.20
CA ARG A 70 -7.69 -3.95 5.91
C ARG A 70 -8.56 -4.23 7.13
N PRO A 71 -8.85 -5.52 7.44
CA PRO A 71 -9.40 -5.86 8.74
C PRO A 71 -8.53 -5.21 9.82
N PRO A 72 -9.10 -4.52 10.81
CA PRO A 72 -8.32 -3.93 11.89
C PRO A 72 -7.45 -5.03 12.48
N ARG A 73 -6.12 -4.84 12.41
CA ARG A 73 -5.18 -5.77 13.03
C ARG A 73 -5.57 -5.82 14.51
N PRO A 74 -5.94 -6.99 15.06
CA PRO A 74 -6.25 -7.09 16.47
C PRO A 74 -5.01 -6.59 17.24
N PRO A 75 -5.19 -5.81 18.33
CA PRO A 75 -4.07 -5.32 19.10
C PRO A 75 -3.20 -6.52 19.51
N VAL A 76 -1.94 -6.50 19.10
CA VAL A 76 -0.98 -7.53 19.46
C VAL A 76 -0.78 -7.42 20.98
N MET A 77 -1.29 -8.42 21.71
CA MET A 77 -1.08 -8.52 23.14
C MET A 77 0.39 -8.92 23.35
N GLU A 78 1.25 -7.96 23.64
CA GLU A 78 2.62 -8.26 24.07
C GLU A 78 2.57 -8.88 25.47
N VAL A 79 2.82 -10.18 25.57
CA VAL A 79 3.06 -10.84 26.85
C VAL A 79 4.47 -10.45 27.30
N LYS A 80 4.54 -9.58 28.30
CA LYS A 80 5.78 -9.22 28.99
C LYS A 80 6.11 -10.34 29.97
N ASP A 81 6.88 -11.34 29.54
CA ASP A 81 7.46 -12.33 30.47
C ASP A 81 8.39 -11.61 31.45
N ASN A 82 7.97 -11.55 32.71
CA ASN A 82 8.73 -10.92 33.79
C ASN A 82 9.21 -12.00 34.76
N GLN A 83 10.53 -12.24 34.73
CA GLN A 83 11.39 -12.88 35.73
C GLN A 83 11.33 -14.41 35.92
N PRO A 84 12.48 -15.10 35.78
CA PRO A 84 12.71 -16.43 36.33
C PRO A 84 13.51 -16.31 37.64
N HIS A 85 12.93 -16.68 38.79
CA HIS A 85 13.76 -17.33 39.81
C HIS A 85 12.99 -18.19 40.81
N SER A 86 13.55 -19.39 40.99
CA SER A 86 13.47 -20.29 42.15
C SER A 86 12.22 -21.14 42.38
N SER A 87 12.29 -22.35 41.82
CA SER A 87 12.38 -23.62 42.59
C SER A 87 11.47 -23.82 43.80
N ARG A 88 10.59 -24.84 43.72
CA ARG A 88 10.46 -25.92 44.73
C ARG A 88 9.45 -27.03 44.34
N ALA A 89 9.95 -28.28 44.37
CA ALA A 89 9.33 -29.56 44.78
C ALA A 89 8.05 -30.05 44.07
N ASP A 90 7.71 -31.33 43.91
CA ASP A 90 8.32 -32.66 44.00
C ASP A 90 7.13 -33.61 43.72
N MET A 91 7.16 -34.50 42.72
CA MET A 91 6.31 -35.70 42.67
C MET A 91 6.97 -36.78 41.81
N VAL A 92 7.42 -37.82 42.53
CA VAL A 92 7.93 -39.12 42.08
C VAL A 92 6.90 -39.89 41.26
N GLN A 93 7.29 -40.45 40.10
CA GLN A 93 6.72 -41.73 39.64
C GLN A 93 7.60 -42.48 38.62
N GLY A 94 8.26 -43.54 39.11
CA GLY A 94 8.21 -44.91 38.57
C GLY A 94 8.81 -45.23 37.19
N CYS A 95 9.92 -45.98 37.22
CA CYS A 95 10.51 -46.87 36.20
C CYS A 95 9.88 -46.99 34.79
N PRO A 96 10.66 -46.80 33.70
CA PRO A 96 10.31 -47.34 32.39
C PRO A 96 10.57 -48.86 32.33
N LYS A 97 9.58 -49.61 31.85
CA LYS A 97 9.74 -51.02 31.49
C LYS A 97 10.64 -51.17 30.25
N LEU A 98 11.47 -52.19 30.34
CA LEU A 98 12.37 -52.75 29.34
C LEU A 98 11.71 -52.99 27.96
N TYR A 99 12.43 -52.66 26.89
CA TYR A 99 12.58 -53.48 25.68
C TYR A 99 13.92 -53.12 25.01
N GLY A 100 14.74 -54.14 24.76
CA GLY A 100 16.05 -54.05 24.10
C GLY A 100 17.09 -54.89 24.78
#